data_AF-A0A4P5RMX0-F1
#
_entry.id   AF-A0A4P5RMX0-F1
#
_cell.length_a   1.000
_cell.length_b   1.000
_cell.length_c   1.000
_cell.angle_alpha   90.00
_cell.angle_beta   90.00
_cell.angle_gamma   90.00
#
_symmetry.space_group_name_H-M   'P 1'
#
loop_
_entity.id
_entity.type
_entity.pdbx_description
1 polymer ?
#
loop_
_entity_poly.entity_id
_entity_poly.type
_entity_poly.pdbx_seq_one_letter_code
_entity_poly.pdbx_strand_id
1 'polypeptide(L)'
;MDSNSALSNIARKYARGLAILEAIILFAIAGSLAIASFIRDPTEVVALVAEIVFATLGGIGLLVAAHGFKLKKNYGRAPTVLANGIALGVSYYMFDGGRPQLGVPLAILGLLTLLAALLAVPAEEN
;
A
#
# COMPACT_ATOMS: atom_id res chain seq x y z
N MET A 1 -13.00 -28.61 10.91
CA MET A 1 -12.72 -27.18 10.63
C MET A 1 -11.31 -27.13 10.11
N ASP A 2 -11.16 -26.99 8.80
CA ASP A 2 -9.87 -27.27 8.14
C ASP A 2 -8.85 -26.20 8.50
N SER A 3 -7.64 -26.61 8.88
CA SER A 3 -6.54 -25.68 9.24
C SER A 3 -6.31 -24.61 8.16
N ASN A 4 -6.46 -25.00 6.88
CA ASN A 4 -6.37 -24.09 5.74
C ASN A 4 -7.45 -22.99 5.73
N SER A 5 -8.66 -23.27 6.20
CA SER A 5 -9.75 -22.28 6.28
C SER A 5 -9.49 -21.22 7.36
N ALA A 6 -8.85 -21.60 8.47
CA ALA A 6 -8.52 -20.71 9.57
C ALA A 6 -7.36 -19.76 9.19
N LEU A 7 -6.28 -20.30 8.60
CA LEU A 7 -5.13 -19.53 8.12
C LEU A 7 -5.53 -18.50 7.06
N SER A 8 -6.40 -18.89 6.12
CA SER A 8 -6.95 -18.05 5.07
C SER A 8 -7.73 -16.83 5.62
N ASN A 9 -8.51 -17.03 6.70
CA ASN A 9 -9.26 -15.95 7.35
C ASN A 9 -8.36 -14.97 8.11
N ILE A 10 -7.32 -15.49 8.79
CA ILE A 10 -6.34 -14.68 9.50
C ILE A 10 -5.55 -13.82 8.51
N ALA A 11 -5.03 -14.42 7.43
CA ALA A 11 -4.31 -13.72 6.37
C ALA A 11 -5.15 -12.58 5.77
N ARG A 12 -6.44 -12.82 5.48
CA ARG A 12 -7.36 -11.76 5.00
C ARG A 12 -7.52 -10.60 6.00
N LYS A 13 -7.61 -10.90 7.30
CA LYS A 13 -7.76 -9.86 8.34
C LYS A 13 -6.51 -8.98 8.40
N TYR A 14 -5.33 -9.58 8.33
CA TYR A 14 -4.06 -8.85 8.26
C TYR A 14 -3.92 -8.06 6.96
N ALA A 15 -4.15 -8.67 5.80
CA ALA A 15 -4.07 -7.99 4.50
C ALA A 15 -5.00 -6.77 4.42
N ARG A 16 -6.23 -6.89 4.94
CA ARG A 16 -7.17 -5.76 5.04
C ARG A 16 -6.65 -4.67 5.98
N GLY A 17 -6.21 -5.05 7.18
CA GLY A 17 -5.72 -4.08 8.18
C GLY A 17 -4.51 -3.31 7.66
N LEU A 18 -3.59 -4.02 7.01
CA LEU A 18 -2.35 -3.47 6.46
C LEU A 18 -2.64 -2.57 5.26
N ALA A 19 -3.53 -2.97 4.35
CA ALA A 19 -3.96 -2.11 3.23
C ALA A 19 -4.65 -0.81 3.69
N ILE A 20 -5.45 -0.85 4.76
CA ILE A 20 -6.05 0.37 5.34
C ILE A 20 -4.98 1.25 5.97
N LEU A 21 -4.04 0.67 6.71
CA LEU A 21 -2.93 1.41 7.30
C LEU A 21 -2.09 2.10 6.23
N GLU A 22 -1.74 1.39 5.15
CA GLU A 22 -1.01 1.95 4.01
C GLU A 22 -1.79 3.08 3.34
N ALA A 23 -3.10 2.92 3.16
CA ALA A 23 -3.93 4.00 2.61
C ALA A 23 -3.89 5.25 3.50
N ILE A 24 -3.97 5.10 4.83
CA ILE A 24 -3.87 6.21 5.77
C ILE A 24 -2.50 6.90 5.66
N ILE A 25 -1.41 6.12 5.58
CA ILE A 25 -0.06 6.66 5.41
C ILE A 25 0.06 7.45 4.11
N LEU A 26 -0.47 6.92 3.00
CA LEU A 26 -0.45 7.62 1.71
C LEU A 26 -1.24 8.94 1.76
N PHE A 27 -2.42 8.96 2.41
CA PHE A 27 -3.16 10.21 2.60
C PHE A 27 -2.44 11.18 3.52
N ALA A 28 -1.75 10.70 4.56
CA ALA A 28 -0.94 11.55 5.42
C ALA A 28 0.23 12.18 4.66
N ILE A 29 0.90 11.42 3.79
CA ILE A 29 1.97 11.93 2.90
C ILE A 29 1.39 12.99 1.97
N ALA A 30 0.30 12.69 1.25
CA ALA A 30 -0.34 13.63 0.33
C ALA A 30 -0.77 14.92 1.03
N GLY A 31 -1.41 14.81 2.20
CA GLY A 31 -1.79 15.96 3.01
C GLY A 31 -0.60 16.77 3.52
N SER A 32 0.46 16.10 3.96
CA SER A 32 1.69 16.77 4.42
C SER A 32 2.36 17.56 3.30
N LEU A 33 2.39 17.02 2.08
CA LEU A 33 2.97 17.67 0.90
C LEU A 33 2.10 18.85 0.45
N ALA A 34 0.77 18.69 0.47
CA ALA A 34 -0.15 19.78 0.19
C ALA A 34 0.06 20.96 1.16
N ILE A 35 0.15 20.69 2.47
CA ILE A 35 0.43 21.72 3.48
C ILE A 35 1.83 22.33 3.28
N ALA A 36 2.84 21.49 3.05
CA ALA A 36 4.21 21.94 2.83
C ALA A 36 4.33 22.86 1.60
N SER A 37 3.51 22.65 0.56
CA SER A 37 3.46 23.49 -0.64
C SER A 37 3.07 24.94 -0.37
N PHE A 38 2.40 25.23 0.75
CA PHE A 38 2.04 26.60 1.14
C PHE A 38 3.11 27.25 2.04
N ILE A 39 3.97 26.45 2.67
CA ILE A 39 4.97 26.91 3.64
C ILE A 39 6.35 27.03 2.99
N ARG A 40 6.61 26.24 1.94
CA ARG A 40 7.91 26.13 1.27
C ARG A 40 7.72 26.31 -0.23
N ASP A 41 8.68 26.98 -0.87
CA ASP A 41 8.76 27.03 -2.32
C ASP A 41 9.24 25.66 -2.86
N PRO A 42 8.40 24.92 -3.60
CA PRO A 42 8.79 23.64 -4.14
C PRO A 42 9.83 23.86 -5.24
N THR A 43 10.96 23.15 -5.15
CA THR A 43 11.97 23.16 -6.22
C THR A 43 11.42 22.55 -7.51
N GLU A 44 10.55 21.56 -7.41
CA GLU A 44 9.98 20.81 -8.54
C GLU A 44 8.46 20.66 -8.38
N VAL A 45 7.70 21.66 -8.86
CA VAL A 45 6.24 21.72 -8.71
C VAL A 45 5.56 20.54 -9.43
N VAL A 46 6.07 20.13 -10.59
CA VAL A 46 5.49 19.01 -11.36
C VAL A 46 5.62 17.70 -10.59
N ALA A 47 6.79 17.43 -10.01
CA ALA A 47 7.02 16.24 -9.20
C ALA A 47 6.14 16.23 -7.95
N LEU A 48 6.00 17.38 -7.28
CA LEU A 48 5.13 17.54 -6.10
C LEU A 48 3.67 17.21 -6.44
N VAL A 49 3.13 17.77 -7.53
CA VAL A 49 1.74 17.52 -7.95
C VAL A 49 1.55 16.04 -8.32
N ALA A 50 2.49 15.47 -9.06
CA ALA A 50 2.46 14.05 -9.41
C ALA A 50 2.46 13.16 -8.16
N GLU A 51 3.29 13.47 -7.16
CA GLU A 51 3.36 12.73 -5.90
C GLU A 51 2.05 12.82 -5.10
N ILE A 52 1.45 14.00 -4.99
CA ILE A 52 0.17 14.19 -4.30
C ILE A 52 -0.95 13.39 -5.00
N VAL A 53 -1.04 13.49 -6.32
CA VAL A 53 -2.05 12.77 -7.11
C VAL A 53 -1.83 11.27 -7.00
N PHE A 54 -0.59 10.81 -7.14
CA PHE A 54 -0.24 9.39 -7.06
C PHE A 54 -0.52 8.81 -5.68
N ALA A 55 -0.13 9.49 -4.60
CA ALA A 55 -0.39 9.05 -3.23
C ALA A 55 -1.90 9.02 -2.93
N THR A 56 -2.65 10.02 -3.39
CA THR A 56 -4.10 10.07 -3.19
C THR A 56 -4.80 8.93 -3.93
N LEU A 57 -4.48 8.72 -5.21
CA LEU A 57 -5.04 7.63 -6.01
C LEU A 57 -4.63 6.25 -5.49
N GLY A 58 -3.37 6.08 -5.07
CA GLY A 58 -2.87 4.87 -4.44
C GLY A 58 -3.60 4.55 -3.13
N GLY A 59 -3.85 5.56 -2.29
CA GLY A 59 -4.63 5.43 -1.06
C GLY A 59 -6.07 5.01 -1.33
N ILE A 60 -6.75 5.63 -2.29
CA ILE A 60 -8.11 5.24 -2.72
C ILE A 60 -8.12 3.81 -3.25
N GLY A 61 -7.15 3.45 -4.11
CA GLY A 61 -7.00 2.10 -4.66
C GLY A 61 -6.85 1.04 -3.56
N LEU A 62 -6.05 1.32 -2.54
CA LEU A 62 -5.89 0.43 -1.38
C LEU A 62 -7.15 0.33 -0.51
N LEU A 63 -7.93 1.41 -0.35
CA LEU A 63 -9.23 1.35 0.34
C LEU A 63 -10.24 0.49 -0.42
N VAL A 64 -10.28 0.60 -1.75
CA VAL A 64 -11.10 -0.27 -2.61
C VAL A 64 -10.63 -1.73 -2.47
N ALA A 65 -9.31 -1.96 -2.42
CA ALA A 65 -8.73 -3.28 -2.19
C ALA A 65 -9.15 -3.88 -0.83
N ALA A 66 -9.06 -3.07 0.23
CA ALA A 66 -9.50 -3.42 1.58
C ALA A 66 -10.99 -3.78 1.65
N HIS A 67 -11.83 -3.08 0.86
CA HIS A 67 -13.24 -3.42 0.69
C HIS A 67 -13.40 -4.76 -0.04
N GLY A 68 -12.60 -5.02 -1.08
CA GLY A 68 -12.55 -6.31 -1.79
C GLY A 68 -12.19 -7.48 -0.87
N PHE A 69 -11.22 -7.30 0.04
CA PHE A 69 -10.86 -8.30 1.05
C PHE A 69 -12.01 -8.59 2.03
N LYS A 70 -12.78 -7.57 2.42
CA LYS A 70 -13.98 -7.73 3.27
C LYS A 70 -15.06 -8.55 2.56
N LEU A 71 -15.23 -8.36 1.25
CA LEU A 71 -16.23 -9.04 0.43
C LEU A 71 -15.80 -10.43 -0.07
N LYS A 72 -14.62 -10.94 0.34
CA LYS A 72 -14.01 -12.18 -0.17
C LYS A 72 -13.85 -12.21 -1.70
N LYS A 73 -13.80 -11.03 -2.36
CA LYS A 73 -13.68 -10.92 -3.81
C LYS A 73 -12.22 -10.90 -4.25
N ASN A 74 -11.93 -11.56 -5.37
CA ASN A 74 -10.57 -11.68 -5.92
C ASN A 74 -9.95 -10.32 -6.30
N TYR A 75 -10.78 -9.31 -6.58
CA TYR A 75 -10.36 -7.94 -6.93
C TYR A 75 -9.66 -7.18 -5.79
N GLY A 76 -9.72 -7.66 -4.54
CA GLY A 76 -8.96 -7.04 -3.43
C GLY A 76 -7.44 -7.23 -3.57
N ARG A 77 -7.00 -8.28 -4.26
CA ARG A 77 -5.58 -8.66 -4.31
C ARG A 77 -4.77 -7.83 -5.29
N ALA A 78 -5.30 -7.64 -6.51
CA ALA A 78 -4.56 -6.99 -7.58
C ALA A 78 -4.13 -5.54 -7.25
N PRO A 79 -4.99 -4.67 -6.68
CA PRO A 79 -4.58 -3.31 -6.31
C PRO A 79 -3.54 -3.29 -5.18
N THR A 80 -3.66 -4.18 -4.19
CA THR A 80 -2.69 -4.25 -3.09
C THR A 80 -1.33 -4.76 -3.55
N VAL A 81 -1.30 -5.77 -4.42
CA VAL A 81 -0.07 -6.29 -5.03
C VAL A 81 0.60 -5.20 -5.87
N LEU A 82 -0.17 -4.48 -6.69
CA LEU A 82 0.36 -3.40 -7.52
C LEU A 82 0.93 -2.25 -6.68
N ALA A 83 0.17 -1.75 -5.70
CA ALA A 83 0.60 -0.67 -4.81
C ALA A 83 1.90 -1.01 -4.07
N ASN A 84 1.98 -2.24 -3.55
CA ASN A 84 3.16 -2.70 -2.82
C ASN A 84 4.34 -3.02 -3.73
N GLY A 85 4.10 -3.49 -4.95
CA GLY A 85 5.14 -3.59 -5.98
C GLY A 85 5.75 -2.23 -6.32
N ILE A 86 4.92 -1.19 -6.42
CA ILE A 86 5.41 0.19 -6.62
C ILE A 86 6.19 0.66 -5.39
N ALA A 87 5.73 0.39 -4.18
CA ALA A 87 6.44 0.74 -2.95
C ALA A 87 7.84 0.11 -2.88
N LEU A 88 7.98 -1.15 -3.33
CA LEU A 88 9.30 -1.79 -3.45
C LEU A 88 10.19 -1.11 -4.50
N GLY A 89 9.62 -0.70 -5.64
CA GLY A 89 10.34 0.10 -6.64
C GLY A 89 10.82 1.44 -6.09
N VAL A 90 9.96 2.17 -5.38
CA VAL A 90 10.31 3.44 -4.71
C VAL A 90 11.39 3.22 -3.65
N SER A 91 11.27 2.14 -2.87
CA SER A 91 12.28 1.79 -1.88
C SER A 91 13.65 1.59 -2.52
N TYR A 92 13.74 0.89 -3.66
CA TYR A 92 15.01 0.70 -4.37
C TYR A 92 15.65 2.05 -4.74
N TYR A 93 14.87 2.99 -5.30
CA TYR A 93 15.36 4.34 -5.59
C TYR A 93 15.77 5.12 -4.34
N MET A 94 15.14 4.90 -3.19
CA MET A 94 15.54 5.53 -1.93
C MET A 94 16.87 4.98 -1.40
N PHE A 95 17.17 3.70 -1.62
CA PHE A 95 18.49 3.14 -1.32
C PHE A 95 19.56 3.74 -2.21
N ASP A 96 19.32 3.76 -3.53
CA ASP A 96 20.26 4.30 -4.51
C ASP A 96 20.49 5.81 -4.31
N GLY A 97 19.42 6.54 -3.98
CA GLY A 97 19.45 7.97 -3.65
C GLY A 97 20.04 8.32 -2.27
N GLY A 98 20.70 7.38 -1.58
CA GLY A 98 21.39 7.62 -0.32
C GLY A 98 20.49 7.87 0.90
N ARG A 99 19.23 7.43 0.86
CA ARG A 99 18.25 7.55 1.96
C ARG A 99 17.79 6.17 2.47
N PRO A 100 18.71 5.28 2.90
CA PRO A 100 18.36 3.95 3.38
C PRO A 100 17.45 3.99 4.61
N GLN A 101 17.53 5.04 5.43
CA GLN A 101 16.64 5.22 6.60
C GLN A 101 15.15 5.27 6.24
N LEU A 102 14.79 5.67 5.02
CA LEU A 102 13.41 5.64 4.52
C LEU A 102 13.14 4.43 3.63
N GLY A 103 14.15 3.99 2.85
CA GLY A 103 14.06 2.81 2.00
C GLY A 103 13.82 1.52 2.79
N VAL A 104 14.60 1.25 3.85
CA VAL A 104 14.48 0.00 4.63
C VAL A 104 13.07 -0.18 5.21
N PRO A 105 12.48 0.79 5.94
CA PRO A 105 11.12 0.63 6.46
C PRO A 105 10.08 0.44 5.36
N LEU A 106 10.21 1.18 4.24
CA LEU A 106 9.29 1.07 3.11
C LEU A 106 9.37 -0.29 2.43
N ALA A 107 10.57 -0.83 2.21
CA ALA A 107 10.77 -2.19 1.69
C ALA A 107 10.15 -3.25 2.60
N ILE A 108 10.35 -3.14 3.92
CA ILE A 108 9.83 -4.11 4.88
C ILE A 108 8.30 -4.11 4.85
N LEU A 109 7.67 -2.92 4.96
CA LEU A 109 6.22 -2.80 4.90
C LEU A 109 5.69 -3.30 3.55
N GLY A 110 6.26 -2.83 2.45
CA GLY A 110 5.86 -3.22 1.10
C GLY A 110 5.94 -4.73 0.88
N LEU A 111 7.02 -5.37 1.34
CA LEU A 111 7.22 -6.81 1.20
C LEU A 111 6.22 -7.60 2.05
N LEU A 112 6.01 -7.19 3.31
CA LEU A 112 5.05 -7.86 4.21
C LEU A 112 3.63 -7.79 3.66
N THR A 113 3.20 -6.62 3.16
CA THR A 113 1.86 -6.46 2.59
C THR A 113 1.71 -7.19 1.27
N LEU A 114 2.73 -7.16 0.42
CA LEU A 114 2.76 -7.91 -0.83
C LEU A 114 2.57 -9.41 -0.57
N LEU A 115 3.36 -9.98 0.35
CA LEU A 115 3.26 -11.38 0.73
C LEU A 115 1.89 -11.69 1.34
N ALA A 116 1.39 -10.85 2.26
CA ALA A 116 0.06 -11.03 2.84
C ALA A 116 -1.06 -11.01 1.78
N ALA A 117 -0.98 -10.13 0.77
CA ALA A 117 -1.94 -10.05 -0.32
C ALA A 117 -1.86 -11.23 -1.28
N LEU A 118 -0.66 -11.73 -1.56
CA LEU A 118 -0.44 -12.93 -2.38
C LEU A 118 -0.99 -14.18 -1.67
N LEU A 119 -0.71 -14.34 -0.37
CA LEU A 119 -1.14 -15.47 0.46
C LEU A 119 -2.63 -15.41 0.84
N ALA A 120 -3.30 -14.27 0.67
CA ALA A 120 -4.74 -14.16 0.82
C ALA A 120 -5.49 -14.88 -0.34
N VAL A 121 -5.36 -16.20 -0.41
CA VAL A 121 -6.04 -17.07 -1.39
C VAL A 121 -7.55 -17.12 -1.07
N PRO A 122 -8.43 -16.94 -2.08
CA PRO A 122 -9.87 -17.16 -1.92
C PRO A 122 -10.12 -18.61 -1.52
N ALA A 123 -10.96 -18.86 -0.52
CA ALA A 123 -11.54 -20.19 -0.36
C ALA A 123 -12.45 -20.43 -1.57
N GLU A 124 -12.29 -21.57 -2.25
CA GLU A 124 -13.24 -22.02 -3.27
C GLU A 124 -14.66 -21.95 -2.70
N GLU A 125 -15.53 -21.27 -3.40
CA GLU A 125 -16.97 -21.34 -3.19
C GLU A 125 -17.39 -22.71 -3.73
N ASN A 126 -17.75 -23.63 -2.83
CA ASN A 126 -18.51 -24.84 -3.18
C ASN A 126 -19.92 -24.46 -3.60
#